data_AF-A0A523NIC3-F1
#
_entry.id   AF-A0A523NIC3-F1
#
_cell.length_a   1.000
_cell.length_b   1.000
_cell.length_c   1.000
_cell.angle_alpha   90.00
_cell.angle_beta   90.00
_cell.angle_gamma   90.00
#
_symmetry.space_group_name_H-M   'P 1'
#
loop_
_entity.id
_entity.type
_entity.pdbx_description
1 polymer ?
#
loop_
_entity_poly.entity_id
_entity_poly.type
_entity_poly.pdbx_seq_one_letter_code
_entity_poly.pdbx_strand_id
1 'polypeptide(L)'
;MGSQPQSARIPWLEVSGKVDSAEPVAGLPPGLKHRAEVEIAVTQALPEACYALDIVKRSAEGATALGIFGPCPDLKAQDGVYAVGLVGREPLICTLVKDESQAGSVRREPRPQVTSTARVNSRRKSFMTPTPLHIPESRVSPIPDSAHERIYLKSLEESASLMVLPLEDVIWMHPLILVVAKPSK
;
A
#
# COMPACT_ATOMS: atom_id res chain seq x y z
N MET A 1 -19.24 -3.15 30.68
CA MET A 1 -20.32 -3.80 29.90
C MET A 1 -19.63 -4.73 28.93
N GLY A 2 -19.70 -6.04 29.17
CA GLY A 2 -19.02 -7.03 28.31
C GLY A 2 -19.84 -7.23 27.04
N SER A 3 -19.27 -6.91 25.88
CA SER A 3 -19.84 -7.29 24.60
C SER A 3 -19.84 -8.82 24.51
N GLN A 4 -21.02 -9.42 24.44
CA GLN A 4 -21.13 -10.85 24.15
C GLN A 4 -20.43 -11.14 22.82
N PRO A 5 -19.61 -12.20 22.72
CA PRO A 5 -19.04 -12.59 21.44
C PRO A 5 -20.17 -12.96 20.48
N GLN A 6 -20.19 -12.29 19.33
CA GLN A 6 -21.12 -12.61 18.24
C GLN A 6 -20.41 -13.53 17.27
N SER A 7 -21.11 -14.58 16.81
CA SER A 7 -20.63 -15.39 15.70
C SER A 7 -20.82 -14.61 14.39
N ALA A 8 -19.74 -14.41 13.65
CA ALA A 8 -19.78 -13.86 12.30
C ALA A 8 -19.32 -14.92 11.30
N ARG A 9 -20.04 -15.03 10.18
CA ARG A 9 -19.63 -15.85 9.03
C ARG A 9 -18.82 -14.98 8.08
N ILE A 10 -17.61 -15.42 7.79
CA ILE A 10 -16.66 -14.67 6.96
C ILE A 10 -16.23 -15.56 5.79
N PRO A 11 -16.20 -15.03 4.56
CA PRO A 11 -15.66 -15.75 3.43
C PRO A 11 -14.16 -15.98 3.65
N TRP A 12 -13.76 -17.25 3.66
CA TRP A 12 -12.37 -17.67 3.64
C TRP A 12 -11.91 -17.76 2.20
N LEU A 13 -10.94 -16.90 1.86
CA LEU A 13 -10.37 -16.81 0.53
C LEU A 13 -9.02 -17.51 0.48
N GLU A 14 -8.61 -17.84 -0.73
CA GLU A 14 -7.27 -18.31 -1.04
C GLU A 14 -6.73 -17.60 -2.28
N VAL A 15 -5.40 -17.53 -2.39
CA VAL A 15 -4.73 -16.98 -3.56
C VAL A 15 -5.01 -17.89 -4.76
N SER A 16 -5.53 -17.31 -5.85
CA SER A 16 -5.92 -18.06 -7.05
C SER A 16 -5.07 -17.76 -8.28
N GLY A 17 -4.32 -16.66 -8.28
CA GLY A 17 -3.49 -16.26 -9.40
C GLY A 17 -3.04 -14.81 -9.30
N LYS A 18 -2.53 -14.29 -10.42
CA LYS A 18 -2.00 -12.94 -10.54
C LYS A 18 -3.11 -11.89 -10.60
N VAL A 19 -2.81 -10.70 -10.13
CA VAL A 19 -3.69 -9.53 -10.23
C VAL A 19 -3.43 -8.83 -11.57
N ASP A 20 -4.30 -9.04 -12.55
CA ASP A 20 -4.15 -8.44 -13.89
C ASP A 20 -5.00 -7.18 -14.09
N SER A 21 -6.03 -6.97 -13.24
CA SER A 21 -6.96 -5.85 -13.35
C SER A 21 -7.36 -5.32 -11.98
N ALA A 22 -7.78 -4.05 -11.94
CA ALA A 22 -8.33 -3.41 -10.77
C ALA A 22 -9.79 -3.78 -10.47
N GLU A 23 -10.48 -4.40 -11.42
CA GLU A 23 -11.90 -4.74 -11.21
C GLU A 23 -12.06 -5.97 -10.31
N PRO A 24 -12.90 -5.89 -9.25
CA PRO A 24 -13.18 -7.03 -8.39
C PRO A 24 -13.96 -8.10 -9.16
N VAL A 25 -13.51 -9.34 -9.08
CA VAL A 25 -14.20 -10.48 -9.70
C VAL A 25 -15.19 -11.03 -8.67
N ALA A 26 -16.48 -10.97 -8.99
CA ALA A 26 -17.56 -11.44 -8.11
C ALA A 26 -17.59 -10.78 -6.71
N GLY A 27 -17.19 -9.50 -6.62
CA GLY A 27 -17.15 -8.76 -5.36
C GLY A 27 -15.95 -9.11 -4.45
N LEU A 28 -15.04 -9.97 -4.92
CA LEU A 28 -13.80 -10.31 -4.23
C LEU A 28 -12.63 -9.50 -4.79
N PRO A 29 -11.60 -9.23 -3.98
CA PRO A 29 -10.37 -8.62 -4.47
C PRO A 29 -9.75 -9.47 -5.58
N PRO A 30 -9.29 -8.87 -6.69
CA PRO A 30 -8.70 -9.62 -7.79
C PRO A 30 -7.46 -10.39 -7.32
N GLY A 31 -7.29 -11.61 -7.86
CA GLY A 31 -6.25 -12.57 -7.46
C GLY A 31 -6.63 -13.48 -6.28
N LEU A 32 -7.79 -13.27 -5.66
CA LEU A 32 -8.33 -14.14 -4.61
C LEU A 32 -9.56 -14.91 -5.11
N LYS A 33 -9.73 -16.14 -4.62
CA LYS A 33 -10.94 -16.95 -4.85
C LYS A 33 -11.58 -17.37 -3.53
N HIS A 34 -12.89 -17.52 -3.57
CA HIS A 34 -13.63 -18.10 -2.46
C HIS A 34 -13.26 -19.57 -2.28
N ARG A 35 -12.86 -19.93 -1.06
CA ARG A 35 -12.53 -21.31 -0.68
C ARG A 35 -13.65 -21.94 0.14
N ALA A 36 -14.10 -21.26 1.19
CA ALA A 36 -15.11 -21.72 2.13
C ALA A 36 -15.66 -20.55 2.94
N GLU A 37 -16.66 -20.78 3.79
CA GLU A 37 -17.03 -19.84 4.85
C GLU A 37 -16.46 -20.34 6.18
N VAL A 38 -16.01 -19.41 7.02
CA VAL A 38 -15.59 -19.70 8.39
C VAL A 38 -16.47 -18.94 9.38
N GLU A 39 -16.93 -19.63 10.41
CA GLU A 39 -17.61 -18.99 11.53
C GLU A 39 -16.59 -18.64 12.60
N ILE A 40 -16.52 -17.37 12.96
CA ILE A 40 -15.59 -16.87 13.98
C ILE A 40 -16.37 -16.15 15.08
N ALA A 41 -15.92 -16.34 16.32
CA ALA A 41 -16.41 -15.57 17.45
C ALA A 41 -15.68 -14.22 17.47
N VAL A 42 -16.41 -13.14 17.27
CA VAL A 42 -15.88 -11.77 17.31
C VAL A 42 -16.47 -11.00 18.47
N THR A 43 -15.61 -10.27 19.16
CA THR A 43 -15.97 -9.36 20.26
C THR A 43 -16.22 -7.93 19.77
N GLN A 44 -15.89 -7.64 18.50
CA GLN A 44 -15.99 -6.35 17.85
C GLN A 44 -16.81 -6.47 16.55
N ALA A 45 -17.57 -5.43 16.22
CA ALA A 45 -18.31 -5.39 14.95
C ALA A 45 -17.33 -5.41 13.78
N LEU A 46 -17.57 -6.32 12.82
CA LEU A 46 -16.76 -6.41 11.62
C LEU A 46 -17.37 -5.63 10.47
N PRO A 47 -16.55 -4.94 9.66
CA PRO A 47 -16.96 -4.38 8.39
C PRO A 47 -17.62 -5.44 7.48
N GLU A 48 -18.61 -5.02 6.69
CA GLU A 48 -19.41 -5.94 5.86
C GLU A 48 -18.59 -6.70 4.80
N ALA A 49 -17.52 -6.09 4.29
CA ALA A 49 -16.67 -6.66 3.23
C ALA A 49 -15.41 -7.37 3.76
N CYS A 50 -15.45 -7.89 4.99
CA CYS A 50 -14.32 -8.64 5.54
C CYS A 50 -14.18 -10.04 4.92
N TYR A 51 -12.95 -10.51 4.86
CA TYR A 51 -12.62 -11.85 4.39
C TYR A 51 -11.43 -12.42 5.16
N ALA A 52 -11.34 -13.75 5.23
CA ALA A 52 -10.26 -14.46 5.91
C ALA A 52 -9.20 -14.93 4.91
N LEU A 53 -7.92 -14.80 5.28
CA LEU A 53 -6.78 -15.41 4.57
C LEU A 53 -5.92 -16.19 5.54
N ASP A 54 -5.28 -17.26 5.06
CA ASP A 54 -4.28 -17.99 5.83
C ASP A 54 -3.04 -17.10 6.08
N ILE A 55 -2.67 -16.93 7.35
CA ILE A 55 -1.44 -16.27 7.78
C ILE A 55 -0.54 -17.31 8.45
N VAL A 56 0.72 -17.36 8.03
CA VAL A 56 1.77 -18.08 8.76
C VAL A 56 2.23 -17.17 9.90
N LYS A 57 1.88 -17.52 11.15
CA LYS A 57 2.25 -16.72 12.31
C LYS A 57 3.74 -16.87 12.58
N ARG A 58 4.43 -15.78 12.95
CA ARG A 58 5.85 -15.72 13.37
C ARG A 58 6.14 -16.50 14.68
N SER A 59 5.27 -17.40 15.11
CA SER A 59 5.50 -18.21 16.30
C SER A 59 6.35 -19.43 15.95
N ALA A 60 7.29 -19.80 16.83
CA ALA A 60 8.28 -20.86 16.65
C ALA A 60 7.68 -22.24 16.27
N GLU A 61 6.37 -22.41 16.41
CA GLU A 61 5.64 -23.65 16.13
C GLU A 61 4.98 -23.71 14.74
N GLY A 62 5.14 -22.68 13.90
CA GLY A 62 4.60 -22.70 12.52
C GLY A 62 3.07 -22.80 12.47
N ALA A 63 2.38 -22.40 13.55
CA ALA A 63 0.94 -22.46 13.64
C ALA A 63 0.30 -21.58 12.56
N THR A 64 -0.49 -22.21 11.68
CA THR A 64 -1.32 -21.51 10.70
C THR A 64 -2.49 -20.87 11.42
N ALA A 65 -2.65 -19.56 11.24
CA ALA A 65 -3.75 -18.77 11.76
C ALA A 65 -4.54 -18.19 10.59
N LEU A 66 -5.76 -17.72 10.86
CA LEU A 66 -6.53 -16.96 9.89
C LEU A 66 -6.45 -15.48 10.25
N GLY A 67 -6.05 -14.65 9.30
CA GLY A 67 -6.17 -13.21 9.40
C GLY A 67 -7.43 -12.73 8.72
N ILE A 68 -8.16 -11.83 9.37
CA ILE A 68 -9.31 -11.16 8.76
C ILE A 68 -8.86 -9.82 8.21
N PHE A 69 -9.12 -9.61 6.93
CA PHE A 69 -8.79 -8.41 6.19
C PHE A 69 -10.07 -7.79 5.62
N GLY A 70 -10.05 -6.51 5.32
CA GLY A 70 -11.17 -5.85 4.65
C GLY A 70 -10.84 -4.44 4.17
N PRO A 71 -11.59 -3.90 3.19
CA PRO A 71 -11.43 -2.54 2.73
C PRO A 71 -11.93 -1.56 3.79
N CYS A 72 -11.03 -1.10 4.66
CA CYS A 72 -11.38 -0.23 5.77
C CYS A 72 -10.43 0.97 5.82
N PRO A 73 -10.77 2.09 5.18
CA PRO A 73 -9.89 3.25 5.10
C PRO A 73 -9.61 3.89 6.46
N ASP A 74 -10.56 3.79 7.40
CA ASP A 74 -10.45 4.43 8.72
C ASP A 74 -9.72 3.57 9.76
N LEU A 75 -9.47 2.29 9.47
CA LEU A 75 -8.84 1.35 10.40
C LEU A 75 -7.35 1.21 10.11
N LYS A 76 -6.54 1.37 11.15
CA LYS A 76 -5.11 1.01 11.08
C LYS A 76 -4.96 -0.50 11.14
N ALA A 77 -4.13 -1.03 10.25
CA ALA A 77 -3.75 -2.43 10.27
C ALA A 77 -3.14 -2.85 11.62
N GLN A 78 -3.61 -3.97 12.15
CA GLN A 78 -2.97 -4.66 13.26
C GLN A 78 -1.54 -5.04 12.88
N ASP A 79 -0.57 -4.67 13.74
CA ASP A 79 0.87 -4.86 13.52
C ASP A 79 1.41 -4.29 12.20
N GLY A 80 0.67 -3.35 11.58
CA GLY A 80 1.00 -2.81 10.26
C GLY A 80 0.94 -3.85 9.13
N VAL A 81 0.21 -4.95 9.31
CA VAL A 81 0.10 -6.03 8.33
C VAL A 81 -1.05 -5.77 7.36
N TYR A 82 -0.79 -5.94 6.07
CA TYR A 82 -1.74 -5.74 4.99
C TYR A 82 -1.76 -6.96 4.06
N ALA A 83 -2.92 -7.25 3.50
CA ALA A 83 -3.04 -8.04 2.30
C ALA A 83 -2.96 -7.08 1.10
N VAL A 84 -2.09 -7.37 0.15
CA VAL A 84 -1.79 -6.47 -0.98
C VAL A 84 -1.91 -7.24 -2.29
N GLY A 85 -2.66 -6.66 -3.23
CA GLY A 85 -2.70 -7.07 -4.63
C GLY A 85 -1.80 -6.17 -5.46
N LEU A 86 -0.80 -6.76 -6.11
CA LEU A 86 0.15 -6.05 -6.97
C LEU A 86 -0.04 -6.46 -8.42
N VAL A 87 0.07 -5.49 -9.35
CA VAL A 87 -0.06 -5.74 -10.78
C VAL A 87 0.89 -6.85 -11.25
N GLY A 88 0.34 -7.86 -11.94
CA GLY A 88 1.08 -8.97 -12.52
C GLY A 88 1.69 -9.94 -11.50
N ARG A 89 1.34 -9.83 -10.21
CA ARG A 89 1.81 -10.70 -9.13
C ARG A 89 0.65 -11.33 -8.39
N GLU A 90 0.93 -12.42 -7.69
CA GLU A 90 -0.03 -13.01 -6.77
C GLU A 90 -0.20 -12.11 -5.54
N PRO A 91 -1.42 -12.00 -4.99
CA PRO A 91 -1.65 -11.33 -3.72
C PRO A 91 -0.78 -11.90 -2.62
N LEU A 92 -0.27 -11.00 -1.77
CA LEU A 92 0.64 -11.37 -0.69
C LEU A 92 0.30 -10.62 0.59
N ILE A 93 0.71 -11.22 1.71
CA ILE A 93 0.54 -10.62 3.04
C ILE A 93 1.90 -10.07 3.47
N CYS A 94 1.94 -8.80 3.82
CA CYS A 94 3.17 -8.09 4.14
C CYS A 94 2.96 -7.02 5.21
N THR A 95 4.05 -6.62 5.85
CA THR A 95 4.08 -5.46 6.74
C THR A 95 4.39 -4.20 5.93
N LEU A 96 3.61 -3.14 6.13
CA LEU A 96 3.89 -1.81 5.61
C LEU A 96 4.98 -1.14 6.46
N VAL A 97 6.12 -0.84 5.84
CA VAL A 97 7.27 -0.21 6.50
C VAL A 97 7.19 1.31 6.37
N LYS A 98 6.81 1.80 5.19
CA LYS A 98 6.70 3.23 4.89
C LYS A 98 5.74 3.45 3.73
N ASP A 99 4.95 4.51 3.83
CA ASP A 99 4.06 5.01 2.79
C ASP A 99 4.40 6.47 2.50
N GLU A 100 4.87 6.76 1.28
CA GLU A 100 5.23 8.12 0.87
C GLU A 100 4.06 8.93 0.29
N SER A 101 2.92 8.30 0.00
CA SER A 101 1.73 8.99 -0.53
C SER A 101 1.20 10.07 0.44
N GLN A 102 1.33 9.83 1.75
CA GLN A 102 0.85 10.77 2.76
C GLN A 102 1.85 11.89 3.09
N ALA A 103 3.11 11.79 2.62
CA ALA A 103 4.17 12.74 2.95
C ALA A 103 4.11 14.06 2.16
N GLY A 104 3.34 14.12 1.07
CA GLY A 104 3.21 15.30 0.20
C GLY A 104 2.42 16.49 0.74
N SER A 105 1.73 16.34 1.89
CA SER A 105 0.83 17.38 2.43
C SER A 105 1.51 18.50 3.24
N VAL A 106 2.82 18.43 3.48
CA VAL A 106 3.54 19.48 4.21
C VAL A 106 4.02 20.58 3.26
N ARG A 107 3.19 21.64 3.19
CA ARG A 107 3.42 22.98 2.61
C ARG A 107 4.90 23.30 2.30
N ARG A 108 5.25 23.34 1.01
CA ARG A 108 6.45 24.05 0.53
C ARG A 108 6.20 25.56 0.66
N GLU A 109 6.75 26.18 1.70
CA GLU A 109 6.82 27.65 1.76
C GLU A 109 7.70 28.22 0.64
N PRO A 110 7.32 29.35 0.01
CA PRO A 110 8.13 30.01 -0.99
C PRO A 110 9.30 30.78 -0.35
N ARG A 111 10.54 30.45 -0.75
CA ARG A 111 11.74 31.23 -0.40
C ARG A 111 11.73 32.61 -1.10
N PRO A 112 12.20 33.69 -0.45
CA PRO A 112 12.24 35.02 -1.04
C PRO A 112 13.40 35.18 -2.03
N GLN A 113 13.12 35.86 -3.14
CA GLN A 113 14.08 36.23 -4.19
C GLN A 113 14.92 37.43 -3.74
N VAL A 114 16.24 37.36 -3.93
CA VAL A 114 17.16 38.49 -3.74
C VAL A 114 17.59 38.99 -5.12
N THR A 115 17.32 40.26 -5.40
CA THR A 115 17.71 41.00 -6.60
C THR A 115 19.21 41.33 -6.57
N SER A 116 19.96 41.01 -7.63
CA SER A 116 21.34 41.48 -7.81
C SER A 116 21.43 42.51 -8.92
N THR A 117 22.04 43.65 -8.59
CA THR A 117 22.34 44.76 -9.50
C THR A 117 23.81 44.79 -9.88
N ALA A 118 24.08 45.33 -11.08
CA ALA A 118 25.29 46.04 -11.52
C ALA A 118 26.34 45.32 -12.41
N ARG A 119 26.33 45.80 -13.67
CA ARG A 119 27.28 45.88 -14.79
C ARG A 119 28.79 45.81 -14.48
N VAL A 120 29.57 45.12 -15.34
CA VAL A 120 30.88 45.57 -15.87
C VAL A 120 31.12 44.98 -17.28
N ASN A 121 31.55 45.85 -18.22
CA ASN A 121 31.95 45.55 -19.59
C ASN A 121 33.29 44.79 -19.67
N SER A 122 33.36 43.70 -20.45
CA SER A 122 34.64 43.15 -20.94
C SER A 122 34.44 42.42 -22.27
N ARG A 123 35.03 42.95 -23.35
CA ARG A 123 35.09 42.28 -24.66
C ARG A 123 36.00 41.06 -24.55
N ARG A 124 35.40 39.86 -24.51
CA ARG A 124 36.06 38.57 -24.74
C ARG A 124 35.24 37.78 -25.75
N LYS A 125 35.92 37.15 -26.70
CA LYS A 125 35.32 36.27 -27.72
C LYS A 125 34.43 35.23 -27.03
N SER A 126 33.12 35.37 -27.16
CA SER A 126 32.15 34.40 -26.66
C SER A 126 31.99 33.31 -27.69
N PHE A 127 32.38 32.08 -27.34
CA PHE A 127 31.76 30.92 -27.96
C PHE A 127 30.27 31.01 -27.63
N MET A 128 29.43 31.23 -28.65
CA MET A 128 27.99 31.17 -28.48
C MET A 128 27.64 29.72 -28.19
N THR A 129 27.62 29.34 -26.92
CA THR A 129 26.81 28.21 -26.48
C THR A 129 25.36 28.67 -26.62
N PRO A 130 24.50 27.99 -27.40
CA PRO A 130 23.09 28.38 -27.48
C PRO A 130 22.56 28.43 -26.05
N THR A 131 22.12 29.62 -25.63
CA THR A 131 21.51 29.80 -24.32
C THR A 131 20.29 28.89 -24.28
N PRO A 132 20.23 27.92 -23.36
CA PRO A 132 19.05 27.07 -23.22
C PRO A 132 17.83 27.99 -23.11
N LEU A 133 16.85 27.77 -23.98
CA LEU A 133 15.64 28.58 -24.02
C LEU A 133 14.99 28.50 -22.63
N HIS A 134 15.07 29.57 -21.85
CA HIS A 134 14.47 29.64 -20.53
C HIS A 134 12.95 29.75 -20.73
N ILE A 135 12.23 28.64 -20.62
CA ILE A 135 10.77 28.60 -20.61
C ILE A 135 10.35 28.86 -19.15
N PRO A 136 9.96 30.08 -18.76
CA PRO A 136 9.82 30.48 -17.36
C PRO A 136 8.68 29.75 -16.64
N GLU A 137 7.70 29.25 -17.41
CA GLU A 137 6.51 28.53 -16.95
C GLU A 137 6.62 27.01 -17.13
N SER A 138 7.78 26.47 -17.55
CA SER A 138 7.99 25.02 -17.69
C SER A 138 8.21 24.37 -16.32
N ARG A 139 7.22 24.48 -15.43
CA ARG A 139 7.10 23.68 -14.21
C ARG A 139 5.94 22.72 -14.34
N VAL A 140 6.03 21.85 -15.32
CA VAL A 140 5.40 20.55 -15.20
C VAL A 140 6.48 19.59 -15.64
N SER A 141 7.13 18.93 -14.66
CA SER A 141 7.76 17.67 -15.00
C SER A 141 6.68 16.86 -15.73
N PRO A 142 6.92 16.34 -16.95
CA PRO A 142 5.91 15.54 -17.63
C PRO A 142 5.57 14.25 -16.86
N ILE A 143 6.32 13.99 -15.77
CA ILE A 143 6.12 12.90 -14.84
C ILE A 143 5.17 13.40 -13.74
N PRO A 144 3.97 12.81 -13.58
CA PRO A 144 3.03 13.18 -12.54
C PRO A 144 3.62 12.91 -11.14
N ASP A 145 3.21 13.69 -10.13
CA ASP A 145 3.71 13.54 -8.75
C ASP A 145 3.44 12.13 -8.19
N SER A 146 2.38 11.46 -8.64
CA SER A 146 2.05 10.07 -8.30
C SER A 146 3.13 9.06 -8.71
N ALA A 147 3.89 9.34 -9.79
CA ALA A 147 4.99 8.47 -10.22
C ALA A 147 6.22 8.55 -9.29
N HIS A 148 6.20 9.45 -8.31
CA HIS A 148 7.23 9.57 -7.30
C HIS A 148 6.82 8.95 -5.95
N GLU A 149 5.56 8.56 -5.79
CA GLU A 149 5.06 7.94 -4.56
C GLU A 149 5.46 6.46 -4.51
N ARG A 150 6.14 6.09 -3.43
CA ARG A 150 6.60 4.72 -3.19
C ARG A 150 6.00 4.15 -1.94
N ILE A 151 5.71 2.85 -2.01
CA ILE A 151 5.35 2.04 -0.87
C ILE A 151 6.50 1.07 -0.55
N TYR A 152 6.76 0.90 0.74
CA TYR A 152 7.82 0.04 1.25
C TYR A 152 7.17 -1.11 2.00
N LEU A 153 7.25 -2.30 1.43
CA LEU A 153 6.62 -3.51 1.95
C LEU A 153 7.67 -4.53 2.34
N LYS A 154 7.43 -5.26 3.43
CA LYS A 154 8.27 -6.40 3.81
C LYS A 154 7.38 -7.63 3.94
N SER A 155 7.72 -8.72 3.25
CA SER A 155 7.01 -9.99 3.45
C SER A 155 7.14 -10.44 4.91
N LEU A 156 6.17 -11.23 5.37
CA LEU A 156 6.16 -11.78 6.73
C LEU A 156 7.28 -12.79 6.98
N GLU A 157 7.89 -13.32 5.92
CA GLU A 157 9.05 -14.23 6.01
C GLU A 157 10.27 -13.54 6.61
N GLU A 158 10.97 -14.24 7.52
CA GLU A 158 12.06 -13.67 8.32
C GLU A 158 13.24 -13.16 7.48
N SER A 159 13.51 -13.84 6.35
CA SER A 159 14.58 -13.51 5.41
C SER A 159 14.15 -12.64 4.24
N ALA A 160 12.92 -12.13 4.24
CA ALA A 160 12.43 -11.35 3.11
C ALA A 160 13.16 -10.01 2.97
N SER A 161 13.56 -9.71 1.74
CA SER A 161 14.07 -8.40 1.34
C SER A 161 12.96 -7.35 1.38
N LEU A 162 13.36 -6.10 1.61
CA LEU A 162 12.45 -4.95 1.52
C LEU A 162 12.05 -4.75 0.05
N MET A 163 10.75 -4.77 -0.22
CA MET A 163 10.19 -4.44 -1.53
C MET A 163 9.88 -2.95 -1.56
N VAL A 164 10.44 -2.26 -2.54
CA VAL A 164 10.15 -0.85 -2.82
C VAL A 164 9.40 -0.81 -4.13
N LEU A 165 8.14 -0.40 -4.08
CA LEU A 165 7.24 -0.45 -5.23
C LEU A 165 6.64 0.94 -5.48
N PRO A 166 6.45 1.34 -6.74
CA PRO A 166 5.57 2.44 -7.10
C PRO A 166 4.17 2.21 -6.55
N LEU A 167 3.47 3.28 -6.14
CA LEU A 167 2.09 3.15 -5.66
C LEU A 167 1.13 2.66 -6.77
N GLU A 168 1.41 3.01 -8.03
CA GLU A 168 0.65 2.58 -9.21
C GLU A 168 0.64 1.05 -9.41
N ASP A 169 1.64 0.34 -8.88
CA ASP A 169 1.67 -1.13 -8.92
C ASP A 169 0.73 -1.76 -7.89
N VAL A 170 0.23 -0.99 -6.91
CA VAL A 170 -0.70 -1.45 -5.88
C VAL A 170 -2.13 -1.28 -6.37
N ILE A 171 -2.78 -2.39 -6.69
CA ILE A 171 -4.18 -2.39 -7.12
C ILE A 171 -5.12 -2.26 -5.93
N TRP A 172 -4.84 -2.99 -4.86
CA TRP A 172 -5.62 -2.94 -3.63
C TRP A 172 -4.72 -3.27 -2.44
N MET A 173 -5.04 -2.69 -1.29
CA MET A 173 -4.33 -2.90 -0.03
C MET A 173 -5.33 -2.86 1.11
N HIS A 174 -5.49 -3.98 1.81
CA HIS A 174 -6.48 -4.13 2.88
C HIS A 174 -5.80 -4.39 4.22
N PRO A 175 -6.10 -3.62 5.29
CA PRO A 175 -5.51 -3.82 6.60
C PRO A 175 -5.92 -5.15 7.23
N LEU A 176 -4.99 -5.75 7.98
CA LEU A 176 -5.31 -6.82 8.94
C LEU A 176 -6.12 -6.23 10.09
N ILE A 177 -7.29 -6.79 10.34
CA ILE A 177 -8.22 -6.33 11.40
C ILE A 177 -8.05 -7.17 12.65
N LEU A 178 -7.99 -8.50 12.50
CA LEU A 178 -7.83 -9.44 13.61
C LEU A 178 -7.20 -10.75 13.15
N VAL A 179 -6.59 -11.46 14.10
CA VAL A 179 -6.05 -12.81 13.90
C VAL A 179 -6.84 -13.79 14.78
N VAL A 180 -7.35 -14.86 14.17
CA VAL A 180 -8.03 -15.96 14.86
C VAL A 180 -7.28 -17.26 14.67
N ALA A 181 -7.39 -18.14 15.67
CA ALA A 181 -6.90 -19.50 15.53
C ALA A 181 -7.66 -20.19 14.38
N LYS A 182 -6.94 -20.95 13.57
CA LYS A 182 -7.55 -21.73 12.51
C LYS A 182 -8.48 -22.76 13.16
N PRO A 183 -9.76 -22.88 12.74
CA PRO A 183 -10.63 -23.91 13.26
C PRO A 183 -10.04 -25.27 12.92
N SER A 184 -9.75 -26.07 13.95
CA SER A 184 -9.40 -27.48 13.78
C SER A 184 -10.61 -28.19 13.17
N LYS A 185 -10.37 -28.91 12.07
CA LYS A 185 -11.36 -29.77 11.41
C LYS A 185 -11.90 -30.83 12.37
#